data_AF-A0A968TPG6-F1
#
_entry.id   AF-A0A968TPG6-F1
#
_cell.length_a   1.000
_cell.length_b   1.000
_cell.length_c   1.000
_cell.angle_alpha   90.00
_cell.angle_beta   90.00
_cell.angle_gamma   90.00
#
_symmetry.space_group_name_H-M   'P 1'
#
loop_
_entity.id
_entity.type
_entity.pdbx_description
1 polymer ?
#
loop_
_entity_poly.entity_id
_entity_poly.type
_entity_poly.pdbx_seq_one_letter_code
_entity_poly.pdbx_strand_id
1 'polypeptide(L)'
;MMIPSTNITRDIYQRFINPQASAAKLVLFQRVTIVVLAGLALLVTTSFQSILDMALYAYTMVGAAVTPALLAAFLWRRVTPMAGTISVGAGVLVTAVYGVLNNLGITHLDYDYIIYPAGGASIFCLIVISYFTPASPPEKWKPFWEPSSQ
;
A
#
# COMPACT_ATOMS: atom_id res chain seq x y z
N MET A 1 -0.20 14.86 6.87
CA MET A 1 -1.41 15.13 6.06
C MET A 1 -1.15 15.68 4.66
N MET A 2 -0.05 16.39 4.39
CA MET A 2 0.19 16.99 3.06
C MET A 2 0.43 15.96 1.95
N ILE A 3 1.30 14.97 2.18
CA ILE A 3 1.60 13.91 1.19
C ILE A 3 0.33 13.13 0.79
N PRO A 4 -0.43 12.52 1.73
CA PRO A 4 -1.64 11.78 1.35
C PRO A 4 -2.71 12.66 0.72
N SER A 5 -2.83 13.93 1.12
CA SER A 5 -3.79 14.85 0.48
C SER A 5 -3.38 15.23 -0.94
N THR A 6 -2.07 15.36 -1.23
CA THR A 6 -1.57 15.55 -2.59
C THR A 6 -1.86 14.33 -3.45
N ASN A 7 -1.60 13.11 -2.97
CA ASN A 7 -1.89 11.89 -3.72
C ASN A 7 -3.39 11.78 -4.03
N ILE A 8 -4.28 11.99 -3.04
CA ILE A 8 -5.74 11.97 -3.28
C ILE A 8 -6.15 13.05 -4.29
N THR A 9 -5.59 14.27 -4.18
CA THR A 9 -5.96 15.38 -5.07
C THR A 9 -5.47 15.16 -6.50
N ARG A 10 -4.23 14.69 -6.69
CA ARG A 10 -3.60 14.54 -8.00
C ARG A 10 -3.95 13.20 -8.65
N ASP A 11 -3.79 12.12 -7.91
CA ASP A 11 -3.89 10.76 -8.45
C ASP A 11 -5.32 10.26 -8.53
N ILE A 12 -6.22 10.77 -7.68
CA ILE A 12 -7.64 10.40 -7.68
C ILE A 12 -8.50 11.51 -8.27
N TYR A 13 -8.55 12.68 -7.62
CA TYR A 13 -9.46 13.75 -8.02
C TYR A 13 -9.12 14.32 -9.39
N GLN A 14 -7.89 14.79 -9.61
CA GLN A 14 -7.51 15.33 -10.91
C GLN A 14 -7.55 14.25 -11.98
N ARG A 15 -6.93 13.09 -11.74
CA ARG A 15 -6.82 12.05 -12.79
C ARG A 15 -8.16 11.45 -13.22
N PHE A 16 -9.10 11.20 -12.29
CA PHE A 16 -10.31 10.43 -12.58
C PHE A 16 -11.62 11.21 -12.43
N ILE A 17 -11.68 12.26 -11.60
CA ILE A 17 -12.92 13.01 -11.32
C ILE A 17 -12.99 14.30 -12.14
N ASN A 18 -11.92 15.10 -12.14
CA ASN A 18 -11.86 16.36 -12.88
C ASN A 18 -10.46 16.62 -13.47
N PRO A 19 -10.15 16.04 -14.64
CA PRO A 19 -8.85 16.20 -15.32
C PRO A 19 -8.48 17.63 -15.67
N GLN A 20 -9.48 18.50 -15.87
CA GLN A 20 -9.29 19.90 -16.25
C GLN A 20 -9.44 20.86 -15.05
N ALA A 21 -9.33 20.36 -13.82
CA ALA A 21 -9.40 21.20 -12.63
C ALA A 21 -8.30 22.28 -12.62
N SER A 22 -8.69 23.54 -12.43
CA SER A 22 -7.75 24.65 -12.29
C SER A 22 -6.92 24.53 -11.01
N ALA A 23 -5.75 25.16 -10.99
CA ALA A 23 -4.84 25.14 -9.82
C ALA A 23 -5.55 25.59 -8.52
N ALA A 24 -6.40 26.61 -8.59
CA ALA A 24 -7.18 27.09 -7.44
C ALA A 24 -8.15 26.03 -6.90
N LYS A 25 -8.84 25.28 -7.78
CA LYS A 25 -9.75 24.19 -7.37
C LYS A 25 -8.99 23.03 -6.75
N LEU A 26 -7.82 22.68 -7.29
CA LEU A 26 -6.97 21.63 -6.73
C LEU A 26 -6.48 21.99 -5.32
N VAL A 27 -6.01 23.23 -5.11
CA VAL A 27 -5.58 23.68 -3.77
C VAL A 27 -6.75 23.67 -2.78
N LEU A 28 -7.94 24.12 -3.20
CA LEU A 28 -9.13 24.07 -2.35
C LEU A 28 -9.47 22.63 -1.94
N PHE A 29 -9.51 21.72 -2.92
CA PHE A 29 -9.80 20.30 -2.67
C PHE A 29 -8.74 19.67 -1.76
N GLN A 30 -7.47 20.00 -1.95
CA GLN A 30 -6.39 19.54 -1.08
C GLN A 30 -6.58 20.03 0.36
N ARG A 31 -6.96 21.29 0.58
CA ARG A 31 -7.24 21.84 1.93
C ARG A 31 -8.41 21.11 2.61
N VAL A 32 -9.49 20.86 1.88
CA VAL A 32 -10.63 20.07 2.40
C VAL A 32 -10.17 18.65 2.77
N THR A 33 -9.39 18.01 1.89
CA THR A 33 -8.85 16.67 2.14
C THR A 33 -7.96 16.64 3.40
N ILE A 34 -7.14 17.68 3.64
CA ILE A 34 -6.34 17.78 4.86
C ILE A 34 -7.21 17.78 6.12
N VAL A 35 -8.29 18.57 6.13
CA VAL A 35 -9.22 18.64 7.28
C VAL A 35 -9.90 17.29 7.51
N VAL A 36 -10.36 16.62 6.44
CA VAL A 36 -10.98 15.30 6.53
C VAL A 36 -10.00 14.26 7.08
N LEU A 37 -8.78 14.20 6.53
CA LEU A 37 -7.74 13.27 7.00
C LEU A 37 -7.31 13.56 8.44
N ALA A 38 -7.25 14.84 8.84
CA ALA A 38 -6.97 15.21 10.23
C ALA A 38 -8.07 14.71 11.18
N GLY A 39 -9.34 14.87 10.81
CA GLY A 39 -10.47 14.32 11.59
C GLY A 39 -10.41 12.80 11.72
N LEU A 40 -10.14 12.09 10.61
CA LEU A 40 -9.98 10.63 10.63
C LEU A 40 -8.79 10.19 11.50
N ALA A 41 -7.67 10.91 11.44
CA ALA A 41 -6.51 10.58 12.27
C ALA A 41 -6.80 10.74 13.77
N LEU A 42 -7.54 11.78 14.17
CA LEU A 42 -7.98 11.93 15.55
C LEU A 42 -8.84 10.74 16.01
N LEU A 43 -9.75 10.27 15.17
CA LEU A 43 -10.59 9.09 15.46
C LEU A 43 -9.77 7.80 15.54
N VAL A 44 -8.81 7.59 14.64
CA VAL A 44 -7.98 6.38 14.64
C VAL A 44 -7.04 6.36 15.85
N THR A 45 -6.53 7.52 16.27
CA THR A 45 -5.58 7.63 17.39
C THR A 45 -6.21 7.15 18.70
N THR A 46 -7.52 7.28 18.90
CA THR A 46 -8.20 6.79 20.11
C THR A 46 -8.27 5.27 20.21
N SER A 47 -7.97 4.55 19.13
CA SER A 47 -7.95 3.09 19.10
C SER A 47 -6.62 2.47 19.56
N PHE A 48 -5.56 3.29 19.72
CA PHE A 48 -4.24 2.83 20.14
C PHE A 48 -3.90 3.33 21.54
N GLN A 49 -3.27 2.46 22.34
CA GLN A 49 -2.86 2.81 23.71
C GLN A 49 -1.53 3.58 23.75
N SER A 50 -0.64 3.31 22.79
CA SER A 50 0.64 3.99 22.68
C SER A 50 0.92 4.48 21.26
N ILE A 51 1.74 5.53 21.16
CA ILE A 51 2.25 6.03 19.86
C ILE A 51 3.11 4.96 19.18
N LEU A 52 3.81 4.14 19.97
CA LEU A 52 4.63 3.04 19.47
C LEU A 52 3.77 1.99 18.74
N ASP A 53 2.64 1.59 19.33
CA ASP A 53 1.73 0.61 18.72
C ASP A 53 1.17 1.10 17.39
N MET A 54 0.75 2.38 17.36
CA MET A 54 0.27 3.01 16.14
C MET A 54 1.36 3.04 15.05
N ALA A 55 2.60 3.36 15.43
CA ALA A 55 3.73 3.38 14.52
C ALA A 55 4.07 1.97 14.01
N LEU A 56 4.16 0.97 14.90
CA LEU A 56 4.44 -0.42 14.55
C LEU A 56 3.36 -0.96 13.61
N TYR A 57 2.09 -0.73 13.91
CA TYR A 57 0.99 -1.14 13.05
C TYR A 57 1.08 -0.53 11.64
N ALA A 58 1.36 0.78 11.55
CA ALA A 58 1.52 1.46 10.27
C ALA A 58 2.73 0.95 9.47
N TYR A 59 3.88 0.75 10.14
CA TYR A 59 5.08 0.20 9.50
C TYR A 59 4.87 -1.24 9.05
N THR A 60 4.21 -2.06 9.85
CA THR A 60 3.83 -3.43 9.49
C THR A 60 2.93 -3.45 8.25
N MET A 61 1.92 -2.59 8.21
CA MET A 61 1.00 -2.51 7.06
C MET A 61 1.74 -2.14 5.77
N VAL A 62 2.57 -1.09 5.81
CA VAL A 62 3.34 -0.65 4.63
C VAL A 62 4.38 -1.68 4.24
N GLY A 63 5.10 -2.25 5.21
CA GLY A 63 6.14 -3.24 5.00
C GLY A 63 5.60 -4.53 4.39
N ALA A 64 4.52 -5.09 4.95
CA ALA A 64 3.90 -6.30 4.43
C ALA A 64 3.25 -6.10 3.04
N ALA A 65 2.67 -4.93 2.80
CA ALA A 65 2.02 -4.63 1.53
C ALA A 65 3.02 -4.33 0.40
N VAL A 66 3.93 -3.39 0.62
CA VAL A 66 4.73 -2.82 -0.49
C VAL A 66 6.03 -3.58 -0.71
N THR A 67 6.71 -4.02 0.36
CA THR A 67 8.05 -4.60 0.25
C THR A 67 8.12 -5.83 -0.65
N PRO A 68 7.22 -6.84 -0.55
CA PRO A 68 7.27 -8.01 -1.42
C PRO A 68 7.14 -7.66 -2.90
N ALA A 69 6.16 -6.82 -3.24
CA ALA A 69 5.92 -6.40 -4.62
C ALA A 69 7.08 -5.56 -5.17
N LEU A 70 7.63 -4.65 -4.37
CA LEU A 70 8.75 -3.80 -4.77
C LEU A 70 10.03 -4.61 -4.99
N LEU A 71 10.37 -5.52 -4.07
CA LEU A 71 11.53 -6.40 -4.23
C LEU A 71 11.39 -7.29 -5.46
N ALA A 72 10.21 -7.87 -5.68
CA ALA A 72 9.97 -8.69 -6.86
C ALA A 72 10.08 -7.90 -8.17
N ALA A 73 9.68 -6.62 -8.19
CA ALA A 73 9.81 -5.76 -9.37
C ALA A 73 11.26 -5.62 -9.84
N PHE A 74 12.23 -5.62 -8.93
CA PHE A 74 13.66 -5.52 -9.27
C PHE A 74 14.33 -6.89 -9.42
N LEU A 75 14.01 -7.84 -8.54
CA LEU A 75 14.76 -9.10 -8.41
C LEU A 75 14.14 -10.25 -9.21
N TRP A 76 12.88 -10.14 -9.65
CA TRP A 76 12.15 -11.25 -10.26
C TRP A 76 11.63 -10.95 -11.67
N ARG A 77 12.31 -11.50 -12.69
CA ARG A 77 11.98 -11.32 -14.12
C ARG A 77 10.54 -11.68 -14.53
N ARG A 78 9.87 -12.57 -13.78
CA ARG A 78 8.53 -13.07 -14.12
C ARG A 78 7.39 -12.26 -13.48
N VAL A 79 7.67 -11.44 -12.45
CA VAL A 79 6.60 -10.78 -11.69
C VAL A 79 5.68 -10.00 -12.62
N THR A 80 4.38 -10.09 -12.36
CA THR A 80 3.36 -9.41 -13.18
C THR A 80 2.79 -8.19 -12.43
N PRO A 81 2.37 -7.13 -13.14
CA PRO A 81 1.73 -5.98 -12.48
C PRO A 81 0.51 -6.37 -11.65
N MET A 82 -0.29 -7.32 -12.15
CA MET A 82 -1.46 -7.83 -11.44
C MET A 82 -1.09 -8.55 -10.14
N ALA A 83 -0.03 -9.37 -10.17
CA ALA A 83 0.48 -10.01 -8.95
C ALA A 83 0.97 -8.98 -7.93
N GLY A 84 1.67 -7.93 -8.38
CA GLY A 84 2.10 -6.83 -7.53
C GLY A 84 0.93 -6.12 -6.86
N THR A 85 -0.12 -5.77 -7.60
CA THR A 85 -1.31 -5.11 -7.04
C THR A 85 -2.07 -6.00 -6.05
N ILE A 86 -2.25 -7.29 -6.38
CA ILE A 86 -2.94 -8.23 -5.48
C ILE A 86 -2.12 -8.50 -4.21
N SER A 87 -0.80 -8.60 -4.32
CA SER A 87 0.12 -8.74 -3.18
C SER A 87 0.02 -7.54 -2.22
N VAL A 88 0.09 -6.31 -2.75
CA VAL A 88 -0.10 -5.09 -1.96
C VAL A 88 -1.46 -5.11 -1.28
N GLY A 89 -2.53 -5.41 -2.03
CA GLY A 89 -3.87 -5.53 -1.49
C GLY A 89 -3.96 -6.54 -0.35
N ALA A 90 -3.40 -7.74 -0.53
CA ALA A 90 -3.40 -8.80 0.47
C ALA A 90 -2.66 -8.39 1.75
N GLY A 91 -1.49 -7.77 1.64
CA GLY A 91 -0.75 -7.28 2.81
C GLY A 91 -1.52 -6.23 3.61
N VAL A 92 -2.16 -5.28 2.93
CA VAL A 92 -3.03 -4.28 3.58
C VAL A 92 -4.25 -4.95 4.23
N LEU A 93 -4.95 -5.83 3.50
CA LEU A 93 -6.17 -6.48 3.97
C LEU A 93 -5.92 -7.33 5.21
N VAL A 94 -4.89 -8.17 5.18
CA VAL A 94 -4.56 -9.05 6.32
C VAL A 94 -4.17 -8.20 7.53
N THR A 95 -3.34 -7.18 7.35
CA THR A 95 -2.99 -6.27 8.46
C THR A 95 -4.22 -5.58 9.05
N ALA A 96 -5.12 -5.08 8.19
CA ALA A 96 -6.35 -4.43 8.61
C ALA A 96 -7.30 -5.38 9.37
N VAL A 97 -7.47 -6.61 8.88
CA VAL A 97 -8.29 -7.63 9.54
C VAL A 97 -7.75 -7.94 10.93
N TYR A 98 -6.44 -8.18 11.08
CA TYR A 98 -5.85 -8.43 12.40
C TYR A 98 -5.93 -7.21 13.33
N GLY A 99 -5.78 -5.99 12.79
CA GLY A 99 -5.99 -4.76 13.57
C GLY A 99 -7.41 -4.65 14.13
N VAL A 100 -8.42 -4.98 13.32
CA VAL A 100 -9.83 -4.99 13.76
C VAL A 100 -10.08 -6.11 14.78
N LEU A 101 -9.56 -7.32 14.53
CA LEU A 101 -9.72 -8.45 15.46
C LEU A 101 -9.07 -8.19 16.82
N ASN A 102 -7.92 -7.52 16.85
CA ASN A 102 -7.26 -7.08 18.07
C ASN A 102 -8.11 -6.04 18.84
N ASN A 103 -8.67 -5.06 18.13
CA ASN A 103 -9.54 -4.06 18.74
C ASN A 103 -10.84 -4.66 19.30
N LEU A 104 -11.33 -5.76 18.72
CA LEU A 104 -12.49 -6.51 19.21
C LEU A 104 -12.14 -7.50 20.33
N GLY A 105 -10.86 -7.68 20.67
CA GLY A 105 -10.41 -8.63 21.68
C GLY A 105 -10.52 -10.11 21.26
N ILE A 106 -10.66 -10.38 19.96
CA ILE A 106 -10.74 -11.75 19.41
C ILE A 106 -9.33 -12.34 19.26
N THR A 107 -8.38 -11.51 18.84
CA THR A 107 -6.97 -11.84 18.76
C THR A 107 -6.18 -10.92 19.69
N HIS A 108 -5.07 -11.42 20.22
CA HIS A 108 -4.14 -10.64 21.05
C HIS A 108 -2.73 -10.75 20.49
N LEU A 109 -2.59 -10.59 19.18
CA LEU A 109 -1.28 -10.55 18.55
C LEU A 109 -0.71 -9.15 18.70
N ASP A 110 0.50 -9.03 19.22
CA ASP A 110 1.18 -7.73 19.24
C ASP A 110 1.36 -7.21 17.80
N TYR A 111 1.36 -5.88 17.64
CA TYR A 111 1.32 -5.24 16.32
C TYR A 111 2.57 -5.51 15.46
N ASP A 112 3.68 -5.87 16.08
CA ASP A 112 4.91 -6.32 15.44
C ASP A 112 4.77 -7.72 14.83
N TYR A 113 4.04 -8.63 15.48
CA TYR A 113 3.82 -9.99 14.98
C TYR A 113 2.83 -10.10 13.82
N ILE A 114 1.99 -9.08 13.60
CA ILE A 114 1.06 -9.03 12.45
C ILE A 114 1.81 -9.09 11.11
N ILE A 115 3.10 -8.73 11.09
CA ILE A 115 3.92 -8.78 9.87
C ILE A 115 4.06 -10.20 9.30
N TYR A 116 4.04 -11.23 10.15
CA TYR A 116 4.20 -12.62 9.69
C TYR A 116 3.01 -13.11 8.86
N PRO A 117 1.74 -13.04 9.34
CA PRO A 117 0.60 -13.42 8.52
C PRO A 117 0.41 -12.46 7.33
N ALA A 118 0.61 -11.15 7.51
CA ALA A 118 0.40 -10.17 6.43
C ALA A 118 1.46 -10.28 5.32
N GLY A 119 2.74 -10.35 5.69
CA GLY A 119 3.85 -10.53 4.76
C GLY A 119 3.79 -11.89 4.09
N GLY A 120 3.46 -12.95 4.84
CA GLY A 120 3.25 -14.29 4.31
C GLY A 120 2.15 -14.33 3.25
N ALA A 121 0.98 -13.73 3.54
CA ALA A 121 -0.12 -13.63 2.58
C ALA A 121 0.25 -12.80 1.35
N SER A 122 0.93 -11.67 1.54
CA SER A 122 1.40 -10.82 0.45
C SER A 122 2.36 -11.56 -0.49
N ILE A 123 3.38 -12.23 0.05
CA ILE A 123 4.34 -13.05 -0.71
C ILE A 123 3.63 -14.22 -1.40
N PHE A 124 2.73 -14.91 -0.69
CA PHE A 124 1.98 -16.03 -1.25
C PHE A 124 1.14 -15.58 -2.46
N CYS A 125 0.36 -14.51 -2.31
CA CYS A 125 -0.42 -13.93 -3.41
C CYS A 125 0.48 -13.49 -4.56
N LEU A 126 1.62 -12.85 -4.27
CA LEU A 126 2.58 -12.42 -5.29
C LEU A 126 3.08 -13.61 -6.11
N ILE A 127 3.46 -14.70 -5.44
CA ILE A 127 3.99 -15.90 -6.08
C ILE A 127 2.89 -16.57 -6.91
N VAL A 128 1.77 -16.92 -6.28
CA VAL A 128 0.68 -17.64 -6.93
C VAL A 128 0.19 -16.87 -8.15
N ILE A 129 -0.18 -15.60 -8.02
CA ILE A 129 -0.70 -14.82 -9.15
C ILE A 129 0.35 -14.65 -10.26
N SER A 130 1.64 -14.50 -9.93
CA SER A 130 2.69 -14.41 -10.95
C SER A 130 2.85 -15.68 -11.78
N TYR A 131 2.53 -16.86 -11.23
CA TYR A 131 2.56 -18.12 -11.97
C TYR A 131 1.30 -18.35 -12.80
N PHE A 132 0.13 -17.96 -12.30
CA PHE A 132 -1.15 -18.12 -13.00
C PHE A 132 -1.43 -17.04 -14.05
N THR A 133 -0.66 -15.95 -14.06
CA THR A 133 -0.79 -14.84 -15.01
C THR A 133 0.28 -14.95 -16.11
N PRO A 134 0.01 -14.50 -17.35
CA PRO A 134 1.03 -14.41 -18.38
C PRO A 134 2.24 -13.59 -17.92
N ALA A 135 3.44 -14.09 -18.23
CA ALA A 135 4.68 -13.42 -17.85
C ALA A 135 4.77 -12.01 -18.44
N SER A 136 5.40 -11.09 -17.71
CA SER A 136 5.60 -9.71 -18.16
C SER A 136 6.41 -9.65 -19.46
N PRO A 137 6.05 -8.77 -20.42
CA PRO A 137 6.79 -8.59 -21.67
C PRO A 137 8.28 -8.30 -21.41
N PRO A 138 9.19 -8.82 -22.24
CA PRO A 138 10.63 -8.61 -22.07
C PRO A 138 11.05 -7.15 -21.99
N GLU A 139 10.31 -6.26 -22.68
CA GLU A 139 10.53 -4.81 -22.69
C GLU A 139 10.53 -4.18 -21.28
N LYS A 140 9.79 -4.75 -20.32
CA LYS A 140 9.65 -4.18 -18.98
C LYS A 140 10.80 -4.52 -18.04
N TRP A 141 11.45 -5.66 -18.21
CA TRP A 141 12.50 -6.13 -17.29
C TRP A 141 13.89 -6.18 -17.92
N LYS A 142 14.02 -6.28 -19.26
CA LYS A 142 15.31 -6.30 -19.94
C LYS A 142 16.23 -5.12 -19.59
N PRO A 143 15.75 -3.85 -19.52
CA PRO A 143 16.61 -2.70 -19.18
C PRO A 143 17.27 -2.78 -17.80
N PHE A 144 16.73 -3.56 -16.87
CA PHE A 144 17.27 -3.73 -15.52
C PHE A 144 18.36 -4.81 -15.43
N TRP A 145 18.48 -5.68 -16.44
CA TRP A 145 19.35 -6.87 -16.39
C TRP A 145 20.37 -6.94 -17.52
N GLU A 146 20.06 -6.34 -18.67
CA GLU A 146 20.96 -6.27 -19.82
C GLU A 146 21.33 -4.80 -20.00
N PRO A 147 22.62 -4.41 -19.82
CA PRO A 147 23.06 -3.07 -20.16
C PRO A 147 22.72 -2.81 -21.62
N SER A 148 22.14 -1.64 -21.91
CA SER A 148 21.88 -1.22 -23.30
C SER A 148 23.19 -1.34 -24.08
N SER A 149 23.27 -2.31 -24.98
CA SER A 149 24.43 -2.48 -25.85
C SER A 149 24.53 -1.24 -26.74
N GLN A 150 25.44 -0.34 -26.37
CA GLN A 150 26.05 0.59 -27.30
C GLN A 150 27.15 -0.15 -28.08
#